data_AF-A0A519MRP9-F1
#
_entry.id   AF-A0A519MRP9-F1
#
_cell.length_a   1.000
_cell.length_b   1.000
_cell.length_c   1.000
_cell.angle_alpha   90.00
_cell.angle_beta   90.00
_cell.angle_gamma   90.00
#
_symmetry.space_group_name_H-M   'P 1'
#
loop_
_entity.id
_entity.type
_entity.pdbx_description
1 polymer ?
#
loop_
_entity_poly.entity_id
_entity_poly.type
_entity_poly.pdbx_seq_one_letter_code
_entity_poly.pdbx_strand_id
1 'polypeptide(L)'
;TDPNNVTFTDYKNSRSVSAYAGDHGPEGITFISAADSPDNKNYVIVANEISGTLSIFEINTTNLSNEDFTAAPKTFAVFPNPSVNGIAYLNRVADVEVYDYSGKLIQSAKQALTIDTSKMATGIYIVKTSEGIVKKLIVK
;
A
#
# COMPACT_ATOMS: atom_id res chain seq x y z
N THR A 1 24.49 7.34 -16.59
CA THR A 1 24.44 5.89 -16.33
C THR A 1 25.80 5.45 -15.81
N ASP A 2 25.85 4.58 -14.79
CA ASP A 2 27.10 4.02 -14.25
C ASP A 2 27.35 2.65 -14.90
N PRO A 3 28.38 2.50 -15.76
CA PRO A 3 28.67 1.24 -16.44
C PRO A 3 29.15 0.13 -15.51
N ASN A 4 29.56 0.44 -14.27
CA ASN A 4 29.99 -0.56 -13.29
C ASN A 4 28.83 -1.11 -12.44
N ASN A 5 27.65 -0.47 -12.50
CA ASN A 5 26.47 -0.86 -11.74
C ASN A 5 25.30 -1.20 -12.67
N VAL A 6 25.53 -2.14 -13.59
CA VAL A 6 24.50 -2.61 -14.53
C VAL A 6 23.47 -3.46 -13.78
N THR A 7 22.20 -3.11 -13.91
CA THR A 7 21.09 -3.88 -13.37
C THR A 7 20.23 -4.44 -14.50
N PHE A 8 19.77 -5.69 -14.35
CA PHE A 8 18.76 -6.25 -15.24
C PHE A 8 17.42 -5.53 -15.04
N THR A 9 16.80 -5.07 -16.13
CA THR A 9 15.53 -4.34 -16.10
C THR A 9 14.35 -5.19 -16.57
N ASP A 10 14.43 -5.78 -17.77
CA ASP A 10 13.35 -6.56 -18.36
C ASP A 10 13.90 -7.52 -19.43
N TYR A 11 13.10 -8.52 -19.79
CA TYR A 11 13.36 -9.46 -20.89
C TYR A 11 12.09 -9.67 -21.71
N LYS A 12 12.20 -9.47 -23.03
CA LYS A 12 11.15 -9.78 -24.00
C LYS A 12 11.73 -10.70 -25.07
N ASN A 13 10.98 -11.75 -25.40
CA ASN A 13 11.34 -12.67 -26.45
C ASN A 13 10.18 -12.75 -27.45
N SER A 14 10.34 -12.14 -28.62
CA SER A 14 9.37 -12.16 -29.71
C SER A 14 9.63 -13.30 -30.72
N ARG A 15 10.61 -14.18 -30.45
CA ARG A 15 10.89 -15.33 -31.31
C ARG A 15 9.78 -16.37 -31.19
N SER A 16 9.33 -16.88 -32.33
CA SER A 16 8.46 -18.06 -32.41
C SER A 16 9.14 -19.19 -33.19
N VAL A 17 8.76 -20.44 -32.90
CA VAL A 17 9.23 -21.63 -33.64
C VAL A 17 8.27 -22.04 -34.77
N SER A 18 7.16 -21.31 -34.93
CA SER A 18 6.21 -21.50 -36.03
C SER A 18 6.72 -20.85 -37.31
N ALA A 19 6.52 -21.50 -38.45
CA ALA A 19 7.01 -21.05 -39.76
C ALA A 19 6.43 -19.71 -40.24
N TYR A 20 5.35 -19.23 -39.63
CA TYR A 20 4.62 -18.03 -40.08
C TYR A 20 4.50 -16.94 -39.01
N ALA A 21 5.28 -17.01 -37.93
CA ALA A 21 5.18 -16.03 -36.85
C ALA A 21 6.49 -15.83 -36.09
N GLY A 22 6.65 -14.63 -35.54
CA GLY A 22 7.77 -14.23 -34.68
C GLY A 22 8.80 -13.38 -35.39
N ASP A 23 9.69 -12.81 -34.57
CA ASP A 23 10.83 -12.01 -35.02
C ASP A 23 12.10 -12.86 -34.99
N HIS A 24 12.87 -12.85 -36.08
CA HIS A 24 14.03 -13.73 -36.28
C HIS A 24 15.25 -12.99 -36.81
N GLY A 25 16.40 -13.29 -36.22
CA GLY A 25 17.69 -12.72 -36.62
C GLY A 25 17.82 -11.24 -36.26
N PRO A 26 17.79 -10.88 -34.97
CA PRO A 26 18.01 -9.49 -34.56
C PRO A 26 19.47 -9.08 -34.82
N GLU A 27 19.68 -8.00 -35.57
CA GLU A 27 21.02 -7.49 -35.90
C GLU A 27 21.22 -6.02 -35.50
N GLY A 28 20.19 -5.20 -35.68
CA GLY A 28 20.24 -3.78 -35.34
C GLY A 28 19.44 -3.49 -34.07
N ILE A 29 20.01 -2.71 -33.15
CA ILE A 29 19.30 -2.18 -31.97
C ILE A 29 19.48 -0.67 -31.94
N THR A 30 18.39 0.07 -31.90
CA THR A 30 18.38 1.54 -31.79
C THR A 30 17.51 1.97 -30.63
N PHE A 31 18.06 2.81 -29.76
CA PHE A 31 17.30 3.47 -28.70
C PHE A 31 16.85 4.86 -29.19
N ILE A 32 15.57 5.18 -29.00
CA ILE A 32 14.99 6.49 -29.25
C ILE A 32 14.58 7.06 -27.91
N SER A 33 15.14 8.22 -27.55
CA SER A 33 14.79 8.89 -26.31
C SER A 33 13.39 9.49 -26.38
N ALA A 34 12.75 9.71 -25.23
CA ALA A 34 11.48 10.43 -25.15
C ALA A 34 11.53 11.81 -25.82
N ALA A 35 12.68 12.51 -25.79
CA ALA A 35 12.81 13.82 -26.43
C ALA A 35 12.80 13.75 -27.96
N ASP A 36 13.18 12.60 -28.52
CA ASP A 36 13.29 12.37 -29.97
C ASP A 36 12.06 11.63 -30.53
N SER A 37 11.05 11.32 -29.70
CA SER A 37 9.83 10.63 -30.10
C SER A 37 8.62 11.58 -30.16
N PRO A 38 7.65 11.33 -31.07
CA PRO A 38 6.50 12.21 -31.26
C PRO A 38 5.50 12.21 -30.10
N ASP A 39 5.61 11.24 -29.17
CA ASP A 39 4.69 11.00 -28.07
C ASP A 39 5.36 11.08 -26.68
N ASN A 40 6.61 11.57 -26.62
CA ASN A 40 7.40 11.70 -25.39
C ASN A 40 7.66 10.38 -24.65
N LYS A 41 7.76 9.26 -25.37
CA LYS A 41 8.07 7.94 -24.81
C LYS A 41 9.43 7.43 -25.29
N ASN A 42 10.11 6.69 -24.41
CA ASN A 42 11.37 6.02 -24.77
C ASN A 42 11.07 4.73 -25.54
N TYR A 43 11.84 4.44 -26.59
CA TYR A 43 11.68 3.24 -27.40
C TYR A 43 13.00 2.51 -27.64
N VAL A 44 12.92 1.19 -27.78
CA VAL A 44 13.97 0.36 -28.40
C VAL A 44 13.39 -0.27 -29.65
N ILE A 45 14.06 -0.06 -30.77
CA ILE A 45 13.73 -0.68 -32.05
C ILE A 45 14.78 -1.75 -32.35
N VAL A 46 14.32 -2.95 -32.71
CA VAL A 46 15.15 -4.07 -33.13
C VAL A 46 14.84 -4.40 -34.58
N ALA A 47 15.88 -4.43 -35.42
CA ALA A 47 15.78 -4.86 -36.80
C ALA A 47 16.07 -6.36 -36.91
N ASN A 48 15.11 -7.12 -37.44
CA ASN A 48 15.19 -8.56 -37.60
C ASN A 48 15.42 -8.90 -39.08
N GLU A 49 16.65 -9.28 -39.42
CA GLU A 49 17.09 -9.52 -40.80
C GLU A 49 16.35 -10.69 -41.44
N ILE A 50 16.22 -11.81 -40.71
CA ILE A 50 15.69 -13.07 -41.27
C ILE A 50 14.17 -13.03 -41.42
N SER A 51 13.45 -12.43 -40.47
CA SER A 51 12.00 -12.24 -40.59
C SER A 51 11.63 -11.00 -41.41
N GLY A 52 12.56 -10.07 -41.65
CA GLY A 52 12.31 -8.81 -42.34
C GLY A 52 11.41 -7.85 -41.56
N THR A 53 11.39 -7.94 -40.23
CA THR A 53 10.50 -7.18 -39.34
C THR A 53 11.25 -6.17 -38.47
N LEU A 54 10.55 -5.12 -38.04
CA LEU A 54 11.01 -4.23 -36.97
C LEU A 54 10.18 -4.50 -35.70
N SER A 55 10.84 -4.84 -34.60
CA SER A 55 10.21 -4.92 -33.28
C SER A 55 10.38 -3.59 -32.56
N ILE A 56 9.29 -3.00 -32.07
CA ILE A 56 9.31 -1.72 -31.34
C ILE A 56 8.84 -1.96 -29.92
N PHE A 57 9.70 -1.65 -28.95
CA PHE A 57 9.42 -1.79 -27.52
C PHE A 57 9.36 -0.41 -26.86
N GLU A 58 8.23 -0.08 -26.24
CA GLU A 58 8.14 1.07 -25.33
C GLU A 58 8.88 0.75 -24.03
N ILE A 59 9.80 1.63 -23.62
CA ILE A 59 10.45 1.53 -22.31
C ILE A 59 9.63 2.33 -21.32
N ASN A 60 8.87 1.61 -20.50
CA ASN A 60 8.20 2.20 -19.37
C ASN A 60 9.19 2.36 -18.20
N THR A 61 9.48 3.60 -17.83
CA THR A 61 10.37 3.95 -16.70
C THR A 61 9.60 4.28 -15.42
N THR A 62 8.28 4.08 -15.41
CA THR A 62 7.51 4.22 -14.17
C THR A 62 8.03 3.20 -13.17
N ASN A 63 8.61 3.72 -12.08
CA ASN A 63 8.78 2.92 -10.89
C ASN A 63 7.38 2.47 -10.49
N LEU A 64 7.10 1.16 -10.53
CA LEU A 64 6.03 0.60 -9.71
C LEU A 64 6.48 0.69 -8.25
N SER A 65 6.61 1.93 -7.74
CA SER A 65 6.38 2.13 -6.32
C SER A 65 4.90 1.84 -6.14
N ASN A 66 4.58 1.01 -5.15
CA ASN A 66 3.25 1.06 -4.59
C ASN A 66 3.00 2.55 -4.27
N GLU A 67 1.91 3.14 -4.79
CA GLU A 67 1.32 4.30 -4.14
C GLU A 67 1.29 3.94 -2.66
N ASP A 68 1.83 4.80 -1.78
CA ASP A 68 1.77 4.60 -0.35
C ASP A 68 0.37 4.12 -0.03
N PHE A 69 0.23 2.89 0.48
CA PHE A 69 -1.05 2.37 0.87
C PHE A 69 -1.53 3.26 2.01
N THR A 70 -2.25 4.33 1.68
CA THR A 70 -2.96 5.15 2.63
C THR A 70 -4.12 4.28 3.08
N ALA A 71 -3.82 3.38 4.03
CA ALA A 71 -4.84 2.62 4.73
C ALA A 71 -5.92 3.61 5.11
N ALA A 72 -7.16 3.37 4.65
CA ALA A 72 -8.30 4.20 5.02
C ALA A 72 -8.21 4.50 6.53
N PRO A 73 -8.38 5.77 6.95
CA PRO A 73 -8.09 6.17 8.32
C PRO A 73 -8.76 5.18 9.25
N LYS A 74 -7.95 4.50 10.05
CA LYS A 74 -8.40 3.41 10.90
C LYS A 74 -9.48 3.95 11.84
N THR A 75 -10.75 3.71 11.50
CA THR A 75 -11.87 4.23 12.29
C THR A 75 -12.01 3.38 13.54
N PHE A 76 -11.84 4.01 14.69
CA PHE A 76 -12.10 3.39 16.00
C PHE A 76 -13.26 4.11 16.66
N ALA A 77 -14.30 3.39 17.06
CA ALA A 77 -15.46 3.95 17.74
C ALA A 77 -15.76 3.14 19.01
N VAL A 78 -16.21 3.85 20.05
CA VAL A 78 -16.57 3.29 21.35
C VAL A 78 -18.05 3.63 21.61
N PHE A 79 -18.90 2.63 21.83
CA PHE A 79 -20.34 2.81 21.97
C PHE A 79 -20.95 1.78 22.95
N PRO A 80 -22.01 2.10 23.70
CA PRO A 80 -22.63 3.40 23.80
C PRO A 80 -21.73 4.41 24.54
N ASN A 81 -21.85 5.69 24.14
CA ASN A 81 -21.18 6.80 24.79
C ASN A 81 -22.21 7.92 25.02
N PRO A 82 -22.73 8.12 26.24
CA PRO A 82 -22.26 7.54 27.51
C PRO A 82 -22.53 6.03 27.69
N SER A 83 -21.62 5.33 28.36
CA SER A 83 -21.80 3.94 28.79
C SER A 83 -22.63 3.91 30.08
N VAL A 84 -23.77 3.24 30.03
CA VAL A 84 -24.78 3.19 31.11
C VAL A 84 -24.98 1.79 31.70
N ASN A 85 -24.61 0.74 30.96
CA ASN A 85 -24.89 -0.66 31.34
C ASN A 85 -23.62 -1.41 31.80
N GLY A 86 -22.60 -0.69 32.27
CA GLY A 86 -21.33 -1.28 32.69
C GLY A 86 -20.48 -1.88 31.56
N ILE A 87 -20.87 -1.71 30.29
CA ILE A 87 -20.10 -2.19 29.13
C ILE A 87 -20.12 -1.13 28.02
N ALA A 88 -18.96 -0.92 27.39
CA ALA A 88 -18.83 -0.23 26.11
C ALA A 88 -18.20 -1.17 25.07
N TYR A 89 -18.69 -1.12 23.84
CA TYR A 89 -18.28 -1.91 22.69
C TYR A 89 -17.36 -1.12 21.77
N LEU A 90 -16.49 -1.85 21.08
CA LEU A 90 -15.58 -1.35 20.07
C LEU A 90 -16.10 -1.78 18.69
N ASN A 91 -15.99 -0.92 17.68
CA ASN A 91 -16.38 -1.26 16.31
C ASN A 91 -15.45 -2.30 15.64
N ARG A 92 -14.34 -2.65 16.29
CA ARG A 92 -13.39 -3.66 15.86
C ARG A 92 -12.54 -4.15 17.04
N VAL A 93 -11.88 -5.28 16.84
CA VAL A 93 -10.85 -5.80 17.76
C VAL A 93 -9.71 -4.80 17.86
N ALA A 94 -9.32 -4.42 19.08
CA ALA A 94 -8.17 -3.54 19.32
C ALA A 94 -7.50 -3.82 20.67
N ASP A 95 -6.20 -3.55 20.75
CA ASP A 95 -5.52 -3.43 22.04
C ASP A 95 -5.78 -2.04 22.60
N VAL A 96 -6.35 -1.96 23.80
CA VAL A 96 -6.82 -0.72 24.40
C VAL A 96 -6.26 -0.51 25.80
N GLU A 97 -6.01 0.75 26.12
CA GLU A 97 -5.70 1.25 27.44
C GLU A 97 -6.71 2.34 27.79
N VAL A 98 -7.29 2.25 28.99
CA VAL A 98 -8.32 3.17 29.47
C VAL A 98 -7.75 3.95 30.64
N TYR A 99 -7.74 5.27 30.51
CA TYR A 99 -7.21 6.21 31.48
C TYR A 99 -8.33 7.10 32.05
N ASP A 100 -8.20 7.52 33.29
CA ASP A 100 -9.06 8.60 33.83
C ASP A 100 -8.59 9.99 33.36
N TYR A 101 -9.30 11.04 33.77
CA TYR A 101 -8.99 12.42 33.41
C TYR A 101 -7.64 12.93 33.97
N SER A 102 -7.08 12.27 34.99
CA SER A 102 -5.77 12.58 35.55
C SER A 102 -4.63 11.87 34.80
N GLY A 103 -4.96 10.99 33.85
CA GLY A 103 -3.99 10.17 33.12
C GLY A 103 -3.61 8.88 33.84
N LYS A 104 -4.30 8.49 34.91
CA LYS A 104 -4.09 7.21 35.59
C LYS A 104 -4.68 6.09 34.76
N LEU A 105 -3.91 5.02 34.54
CA LEU A 105 -4.37 3.81 33.88
C LEU A 105 -5.38 3.07 34.78
N ILE A 106 -6.58 2.83 34.27
CA ILE A 106 -7.68 2.13 34.94
C ILE A 106 -7.75 0.68 34.49
N GLN A 107 -7.62 0.44 33.19
CA GLN A 107 -7.70 -0.89 32.59
C GLN A 107 -6.89 -0.96 31.30
N SER A 108 -6.35 -2.14 31.00
CA SER A 108 -5.81 -2.49 29.69
C SER A 108 -6.39 -3.83 29.24
N ALA A 109 -6.62 -3.99 27.93
CA ALA A 109 -7.07 -5.23 27.33
C ALA A 109 -6.45 -5.41 25.94
N LYS A 110 -6.06 -6.65 25.61
CA LYS A 110 -5.55 -7.01 24.29
C LYS A 110 -6.63 -7.71 23.49
N GLN A 111 -6.67 -7.46 22.18
CA GLN A 111 -7.65 -8.02 21.25
C GLN A 111 -9.09 -7.89 21.77
N ALA A 112 -9.43 -6.73 22.33
CA ALA A 112 -10.72 -6.50 22.96
C ALA A 112 -11.77 -6.07 21.93
N LEU A 113 -13.03 -6.48 22.15
CA LEU A 113 -14.22 -5.93 21.51
C LEU A 113 -15.07 -5.11 22.49
N THR A 114 -14.73 -5.13 23.77
CA THR A 114 -15.48 -4.47 24.84
C THR A 114 -14.54 -3.88 25.90
N ILE A 115 -15.08 -2.91 26.63
CA ILE A 115 -14.50 -2.29 27.82
C ILE A 115 -15.54 -2.45 28.93
N ASP A 116 -15.16 -3.10 30.02
CA ASP A 116 -15.99 -3.20 31.22
C ASP A 116 -15.92 -1.88 31.99
N THR A 117 -17.04 -1.18 32.06
CA THR A 117 -17.20 0.08 32.77
C THR A 117 -17.89 -0.09 34.12
N SER A 118 -18.26 -1.31 34.52
CA SER A 118 -19.05 -1.60 35.73
C SER A 118 -18.34 -1.18 37.03
N LYS A 119 -17.01 -1.17 37.01
CA LYS A 119 -16.17 -0.81 38.17
C LYS A 119 -15.61 0.61 38.10
N MET A 120 -16.00 1.38 37.08
CA MET A 120 -15.52 2.73 36.83
C MET A 120 -16.49 3.73 37.46
N ALA A 121 -15.98 4.76 38.14
CA ALA A 121 -16.82 5.84 38.66
C ALA A 121 -17.39 6.66 37.49
N THR A 122 -18.57 7.27 37.69
CA THR A 122 -19.17 8.21 36.74
C THR A 122 -18.17 9.33 36.39
N GLY A 123 -17.89 9.53 35.11
CA GLY A 123 -16.86 10.47 34.69
C GLY A 123 -16.40 10.33 33.25
N ILE A 124 -15.35 11.07 32.90
CA ILE A 124 -14.71 11.07 31.58
C ILE A 124 -13.46 10.20 31.63
N TYR A 125 -13.35 9.32 30.64
CA TYR A 125 -12.22 8.44 30.44
C TYR A 125 -11.66 8.59 29.02
N ILE A 126 -10.38 8.30 28.88
CA ILE A 126 -9.67 8.30 27.62
C ILE A 126 -9.32 6.86 27.25
N VAL A 127 -9.82 6.41 26.12
CA VAL A 127 -9.52 5.11 25.52
C VAL A 127 -8.46 5.33 24.45
N LYS A 128 -7.28 4.73 24.62
CA LYS A 128 -6.16 4.78 23.68
C LYS A 128 -5.94 3.39 23.09
N THR A 129 -5.83 3.29 21.76
CA THR A 129 -5.42 2.05 21.10
C THR A 129 -3.90 1.96 20.98
N SER A 130 -3.35 0.75 20.83
CA SER A 130 -1.92 0.53 20.54
C SER A 130 -1.45 1.21 19.25
N GLU A 131 -2.39 1.47 18.34
CA GLU A 131 -2.18 2.18 17.08
C GLU A 131 -2.14 3.72 17.24
N GLY A 132 -2.31 4.23 18.47
CA GLY A 132 -2.27 5.65 18.79
C GLY A 132 -3.60 6.39 18.64
N ILE A 133 -4.71 5.70 18.33
CA ILE A 133 -6.02 6.34 18.22
C ILE A 133 -6.58 6.58 19.62
N VAL A 134 -7.09 7.80 19.85
CA VAL A 134 -7.66 8.20 21.14
C VAL A 134 -9.14 8.53 21.00
N LYS A 135 -9.96 8.02 21.92
CA LYS A 135 -11.39 8.33 22.02
C LYS A 135 -11.79 8.65 23.46
N LYS A 136 -12.67 9.64 23.60
CA LYS A 136 -13.31 9.99 24.87
C LYS A 136 -14.49 9.05 25.13
N LEU A 137 -14.53 8.44 26.31
CA LEU A 137 -15.65 7.64 26.81
C LEU A 137 -16.23 8.32 28.05
N ILE A 138 -17.55 8.50 28.09
CA ILE A 138 -18.26 9.00 29.27
C ILE A 138 -18.91 7.79 29.94
N VAL A 139 -18.66 7.56 31.23
CA VAL A 139 -19.33 6.54 32.04
C VAL A 139 -20.36 7.24 32.92
N LYS A 140 -21.58 6.70 32.97
CA LYS A 140 -22.67 7.19 33.82
C LYS A 140 -23.01 6.21 34.91
#